data_AF-A0A6G3ZI06-F1
#
_entry.id   AF-A0A6G3ZI06-F1
#
_cell.length_a   1.000
_cell.length_b   1.000
_cell.length_c   1.000
_cell.angle_alpha   90.00
_cell.angle_beta   90.00
_cell.angle_gamma   90.00
#
_symmetry.space_group_name_H-M   'P 1'
#
loop_
_entity.id
_entity.type
_entity.pdbx_description
1 polymer ?
#
loop_
_entity_poly.entity_id
_entity_poly.type
_entity_poly.pdbx_seq_one_letter_code
_entity_poly.pdbx_strand_id
1 'polypeptide(L)'
;MRRDYFTLEVRNVDWVEEDAEAKKPTVIIDFEGPSSTLRERLTGTDDELLDAGETDVALRLQGPVEEDDTTGVVSVTNRITGDFVLELNQDADDVLKFITAAREYGKSAGDMDGRYHVEISINGDDLVEYDKSTFLVYNDEGNLLRKHSLIPSGVEL
;
A
#
# COMPACT_ATOMS: atom_id res chain seq x y z
N MET A 1 14.13 7.60 7.52
CA MET A 1 13.21 7.74 8.67
C MET A 1 13.25 6.44 9.47
N ARG A 2 12.92 6.46 10.76
CA ARG A 2 12.81 5.20 11.50
C ARG A 2 11.41 4.61 11.27
N ARG A 3 11.32 3.28 11.08
CA ARG A 3 10.06 2.59 10.75
C ARG A 3 9.05 2.61 11.90
N ASP A 4 9.54 2.71 13.14
CA ASP A 4 8.76 2.81 14.38
C ASP A 4 8.04 4.15 14.57
N TYR A 5 8.22 5.10 13.65
CA TYR A 5 7.45 6.36 13.64
C TYR A 5 6.16 6.28 12.83
N PHE A 6 5.89 5.15 12.20
CA PHE A 6 4.67 4.98 11.42
C PHE A 6 3.73 4.01 12.13
N THR A 7 2.47 4.40 12.22
CA THR A 7 1.36 3.50 12.56
C THR A 7 0.57 3.18 11.30
N LEU A 8 -0.09 2.02 11.29
CA LEU A 8 -0.91 1.58 10.18
C LEU A 8 -2.23 1.01 10.71
N GLU A 9 -3.34 1.51 10.18
CA GLU A 9 -4.68 0.98 10.40
C GLU A 9 -5.26 0.53 9.06
N VAL A 10 -5.99 -0.58 9.07
CA VAL A 10 -6.71 -1.07 7.89
C VAL A 10 -8.21 -1.10 8.17
N ARG A 11 -9.00 -0.65 7.20
CA ARG A 11 -10.46 -0.71 7.23
C ARG A 11 -11.00 -1.46 6.02
N ASN A 12 -12.24 -1.95 6.16
CA ASN A 12 -13.01 -2.55 5.06
C ASN A 12 -12.34 -3.77 4.40
N VAL A 13 -11.80 -4.69 5.20
CA VAL A 13 -11.20 -5.94 4.69
C VAL A 13 -12.02 -7.19 4.99
N ASP A 14 -12.80 -7.19 6.08
CA ASP A 14 -13.51 -8.39 6.56
C ASP A 14 -14.74 -8.74 5.73
N TRP A 15 -15.26 -7.79 4.95
CA TRP A 15 -16.50 -7.98 4.17
C TRP A 15 -16.43 -9.15 3.17
N VAL A 16 -15.22 -9.51 2.71
CA VAL A 16 -15.03 -10.67 1.81
C VAL A 16 -15.29 -11.98 2.54
N GLU A 17 -14.80 -12.13 3.77
CA GLU A 17 -14.95 -13.34 4.57
C GLU A 17 -16.37 -13.46 5.13
N GLU A 18 -17.01 -12.32 5.38
CA GLU A 18 -18.37 -12.22 5.91
C GLU A 18 -19.48 -12.28 4.83
N ASP A 19 -19.13 -12.37 3.55
CA ASP A 19 -20.07 -12.29 2.41
C ASP A 19 -21.00 -11.06 2.51
N ALA A 20 -20.43 -9.93 2.94
CA ALA A 20 -21.13 -8.68 3.18
C ALA A 20 -21.07 -7.75 1.95
N GLU A 21 -21.76 -6.61 2.04
CA GLU A 21 -21.70 -5.59 0.98
C GLU A 21 -20.25 -5.13 0.73
N ALA A 22 -19.87 -5.07 -0.54
CA ALA A 22 -18.53 -4.70 -0.96
C ALA A 22 -18.17 -3.28 -0.47
N LYS A 23 -17.04 -3.16 0.22
CA LYS A 23 -16.51 -1.88 0.71
C LYS A 23 -15.08 -1.71 0.23
N LYS A 24 -14.70 -0.49 -0.18
CA LYS A 24 -13.34 -0.20 -0.63
C LYS A 24 -12.37 -0.36 0.55
N PRO A 25 -11.35 -1.24 0.46
CA PRO A 25 -10.31 -1.34 1.47
C PRO A 25 -9.53 -0.04 1.58
N THR A 26 -9.28 0.38 2.81
CA THR A 26 -8.55 1.61 3.12
C THR A 26 -7.40 1.29 4.05
N VAL A 27 -6.22 1.80 3.74
CA VAL A 27 -5.07 1.82 4.65
C VAL A 27 -4.82 3.25 5.09
N ILE A 28 -4.64 3.44 6.38
CA ILE A 28 -4.39 4.74 7.01
C ILE A 28 -3.01 4.66 7.66
N ILE A 29 -2.13 5.57 7.29
CA ILE A 29 -0.75 5.62 7.74
C ILE A 29 -0.51 6.96 8.44
N ASP A 30 -0.24 6.94 9.74
CA ASP A 30 0.15 8.14 10.47
C ASP A 30 1.65 8.13 10.78
N PHE A 31 2.31 9.25 10.50
CA PHE A 31 3.70 9.48 10.84
C PHE A 31 3.84 10.36 12.08
N GLU A 32 4.28 9.74 13.18
CA GLU A 32 4.56 10.37 14.46
C GLU A 32 6.03 10.82 14.52
N GLY A 33 6.37 11.86 13.77
CA GLY A 33 7.76 12.35 13.67
C GLY A 33 7.91 13.78 13.17
N PRO A 34 9.15 14.22 12.89
CA PRO A 34 9.41 15.57 12.39
C PRO A 34 8.75 15.81 11.03
N SER A 35 7.79 16.73 10.97
CA SER A 35 6.89 16.88 9.82
C SER A 35 7.59 17.18 8.50
N SER A 36 8.72 17.90 8.52
CA SER A 36 9.49 18.17 7.31
C SER A 36 10.01 16.91 6.64
N THR A 37 10.28 15.83 7.40
CA THR A 37 10.99 14.67 6.87
C THR A 37 10.12 13.85 5.91
N LEU A 38 8.87 13.55 6.29
CA LEU A 38 7.95 12.84 5.39
C LEU A 38 7.47 13.75 4.27
N ARG A 39 7.22 15.04 4.57
CA ARG A 39 6.79 16.00 3.56
C ARG A 39 7.82 16.14 2.43
N GLU A 40 9.09 16.32 2.74
CA GLU A 40 10.17 16.39 1.75
C GLU A 40 10.26 15.13 0.87
N ARG A 41 9.96 13.95 1.43
CA ARG A 41 9.96 12.68 0.69
C ARG A 41 8.76 12.52 -0.25
N LEU A 42 7.64 13.12 0.13
CA LEU A 42 6.43 13.20 -0.69
C LEU A 42 6.45 14.40 -1.64
N THR A 43 7.47 15.26 -1.60
CA THR A 43 7.61 16.37 -2.55
C THR A 43 8.33 15.89 -3.80
N GLY A 44 7.67 16.08 -4.95
CA GLY A 44 8.18 15.80 -6.29
C GLY A 44 9.18 16.83 -6.79
N THR A 45 9.60 16.67 -8.04
CA THR A 45 10.64 17.53 -8.66
C THR A 45 10.18 18.95 -8.99
N ASP A 46 8.88 19.18 -8.95
CA ASP A 46 8.20 20.45 -9.19
C ASP A 46 7.84 21.20 -7.89
N ASP A 47 8.36 20.74 -6.75
CA ASP A 47 8.01 21.21 -5.41
C ASP A 47 6.54 20.99 -5.01
N GLU A 48 5.79 20.16 -5.76
CA GLU A 48 4.42 19.72 -5.42
C GLU A 48 4.43 18.37 -4.69
N LEU A 49 3.32 17.99 -4.04
CA LEU A 49 3.21 16.66 -3.45
C LEU A 49 2.94 15.63 -4.55
N LEU A 50 3.61 14.47 -4.46
CA LEU A 50 3.45 13.36 -5.40
C LEU A 50 1.98 12.94 -5.50
N ASP A 51 1.52 12.72 -6.72
CA ASP A 51 0.18 12.20 -6.97
C ASP A 51 0.11 10.65 -6.82
N ALA A 52 -1.10 10.10 -6.97
CA ALA A 52 -1.33 8.66 -6.85
C ALA A 52 -0.60 7.83 -7.91
N GLY A 53 -0.36 8.39 -9.10
CA GLY A 53 0.34 7.77 -10.23
C GLY A 53 1.86 7.88 -10.17
N GLU A 54 2.36 8.80 -9.35
CA GLU A 54 3.79 9.02 -9.06
C GLU A 54 4.30 8.22 -7.86
N THR A 55 3.42 7.46 -7.20
CA THR A 55 3.79 6.56 -6.10
C THR A 55 3.52 5.09 -6.46
N ASP A 56 4.42 4.20 -6.10
CA ASP A 56 4.23 2.75 -6.18
C ASP A 56 4.15 2.14 -4.77
N VAL A 57 3.26 1.18 -4.58
CA VAL A 57 3.09 0.44 -3.31
C VAL A 57 3.45 -1.01 -3.52
N ALA A 58 4.28 -1.55 -2.64
CA ALA A 58 4.71 -2.94 -2.69
C ALA A 58 4.83 -3.57 -1.30
N LEU A 59 4.76 -4.90 -1.26
CA LEU A 59 5.13 -5.75 -0.14
C LEU A 59 6.32 -6.61 -0.57
N ARG A 60 7.39 -6.59 0.22
CA ARG A 60 8.48 -7.57 0.12
C ARG A 60 8.43 -8.52 1.31
N LEU A 61 8.14 -9.79 1.05
CA LEU A 61 8.14 -10.83 2.07
C LEU A 61 9.57 -11.08 2.59
N GLN A 62 9.66 -11.43 3.87
CA GLN A 62 10.92 -11.81 4.53
C GLN A 62 11.04 -13.33 4.75
N GLY A 63 10.12 -14.09 4.16
CA GLY A 63 10.05 -15.54 4.20
C GLY A 63 9.09 -16.10 3.13
N PRO A 64 8.86 -17.42 3.12
CA PRO A 64 7.90 -18.08 2.22
C PRO A 64 6.47 -17.56 2.43
N VAL A 65 5.70 -17.38 1.36
CA VAL A 65 4.33 -16.83 1.46
C VAL A 65 3.36 -17.80 2.15
N GLU A 66 3.68 -19.09 2.17
CA GLU A 66 2.85 -20.15 2.78
C GLU A 66 3.18 -20.43 4.24
N GLU A 67 4.21 -19.78 4.82
CA GLU A 67 4.60 -19.97 6.21
C GLU A 67 3.82 -19.01 7.11
N ASP A 68 3.10 -19.59 8.07
CA ASP A 68 2.44 -18.86 9.16
C ASP A 68 3.47 -17.95 9.86
N ASP A 69 3.05 -16.76 10.30
CA ASP A 69 3.91 -15.74 10.93
C ASP A 69 4.97 -15.09 9.99
N THR A 70 4.90 -15.31 8.68
CA THR A 70 5.76 -14.59 7.74
C THR A 70 5.51 -13.09 7.83
N THR A 71 6.58 -12.31 8.03
CA THR A 71 6.53 -10.86 7.99
C THR A 71 6.95 -10.32 6.61
N GLY A 72 6.57 -9.08 6.34
CA GLY A 72 7.04 -8.37 5.16
C GLY A 72 7.27 -6.89 5.41
N VAL A 73 7.87 -6.24 4.42
CA VAL A 73 8.05 -4.79 4.39
C VAL A 73 7.11 -4.20 3.36
N VAL A 74 6.13 -3.43 3.81
CA VAL A 74 5.31 -2.58 2.94
C VAL A 74 6.10 -1.30 2.66
N SER A 75 6.21 -0.93 1.39
CA SER A 75 6.94 0.26 0.95
C SER A 75 6.09 1.12 0.03
N VAL A 76 6.19 2.43 0.21
CA VAL A 76 5.74 3.42 -0.78
C VAL A 76 6.98 4.04 -1.39
N THR A 77 7.03 4.09 -2.72
CA THR A 77 8.19 4.54 -3.48
C THR A 77 7.78 5.65 -4.43
N ASN A 78 8.60 6.68 -4.58
CA ASN A 78 8.49 7.64 -5.66
C ASN A 78 8.81 6.92 -6.97
N ARG A 79 7.83 6.76 -7.85
CA ARG A 79 7.95 6.04 -9.11
C ARG A 79 8.96 6.66 -10.06
N ILE A 80 9.11 7.98 -10.01
CA ILE A 80 9.96 8.74 -10.93
C ILE A 80 11.44 8.57 -10.55
N THR A 81 11.75 8.64 -9.25
CA THR A 81 13.14 8.56 -8.77
C THR A 81 13.57 7.17 -8.31
N GLY A 82 12.61 6.33 -7.94
CA GLY A 82 12.84 5.04 -7.28
C GLY A 82 13.13 5.16 -5.78
N ASP A 83 13.06 6.36 -5.20
CA ASP A 83 13.35 6.56 -3.79
C ASP A 83 12.20 6.10 -2.89
N PHE A 84 12.54 5.45 -1.77
CA PHE A 84 11.56 5.14 -0.75
C PHE A 84 11.01 6.41 -0.10
N VAL A 85 9.68 6.52 -0.10
CA VAL A 85 8.92 7.51 0.66
C VAL A 85 8.77 7.04 2.10
N LEU A 86 8.26 5.83 2.29
CA LEU A 86 8.13 5.20 3.61
C LEU A 86 8.23 3.66 3.52
N GLU A 87 8.54 3.05 4.67
CA GLU A 87 8.62 1.60 4.83
C GLU A 87 8.09 1.18 6.20
N LEU A 88 7.34 0.08 6.23
CA LEU A 88 6.63 -0.46 7.38
C LEU A 88 6.81 -1.97 7.46
N ASN A 89 7.16 -2.51 8.63
CA ASN A 89 7.08 -3.95 8.86
C ASN A 89 5.63 -4.32 9.15
N GLN A 90 5.11 -5.37 8.52
CA GLN A 90 3.74 -5.86 8.69
C GLN A 90 3.71 -7.39 8.67
N ASP A 91 2.71 -7.97 9.31
CA ASP A 91 2.38 -9.38 9.12
C ASP A 91 1.91 -9.61 7.67
N ALA A 92 2.45 -10.62 7.00
CA ALA A 92 2.16 -10.85 5.59
C ALA A 92 0.68 -11.20 5.38
N ASP A 93 0.09 -11.97 6.29
CA ASP A 93 -1.31 -12.41 6.20
C ASP A 93 -2.28 -11.22 6.21
N ASP A 94 -2.04 -10.22 7.05
CA ASP A 94 -2.87 -9.00 7.10
C ASP A 94 -2.81 -8.23 5.78
N VAL A 95 -1.62 -8.08 5.20
CA VAL A 95 -1.43 -7.40 3.91
C VAL A 95 -2.04 -8.22 2.76
N LEU A 96 -1.92 -9.55 2.78
CA LEU A 96 -2.50 -10.43 1.78
C LEU A 96 -4.04 -10.47 1.87
N LYS A 97 -4.59 -10.38 3.07
CA LYS A 97 -6.04 -10.21 3.31
C LYS A 97 -6.52 -8.88 2.72
N PHE A 98 -5.78 -7.79 2.94
CA PHE A 98 -6.07 -6.49 2.32
C PHE A 98 -6.05 -6.54 0.79
N ILE A 99 -5.02 -7.15 0.18
CA ILE A 99 -4.92 -7.31 -1.27
C ILE A 99 -6.08 -8.14 -1.81
N THR A 100 -6.48 -9.19 -1.09
CA THR A 100 -7.64 -10.01 -1.47
C THR A 100 -8.92 -9.17 -1.46
N ALA A 101 -9.16 -8.40 -0.41
CA ALA A 101 -10.31 -7.50 -0.34
C ALA A 101 -10.32 -6.47 -1.48
N ALA A 102 -9.16 -5.89 -1.81
CA ALA A 102 -9.06 -4.90 -2.88
C ALA A 102 -9.30 -5.52 -4.26
N ARG A 103 -8.87 -6.77 -4.45
CA ARG A 103 -9.14 -7.55 -5.67
C ARG A 103 -10.64 -7.80 -5.84
N GLU A 104 -11.32 -8.26 -4.80
CA GLU A 104 -12.75 -8.54 -4.86
C GLU A 104 -13.56 -7.24 -5.02
N TYR A 105 -13.16 -6.15 -4.37
CA TYR A 105 -13.78 -4.84 -4.55
C TYR A 105 -13.74 -4.40 -6.01
N GLY A 106 -12.57 -4.49 -6.66
CA GLY A 106 -12.40 -4.12 -8.07
C GLY A 106 -13.26 -4.95 -9.05
N LYS A 107 -13.60 -6.20 -8.71
CA LYS A 107 -14.52 -7.02 -9.52
C LYS A 107 -15.97 -6.53 -9.43
N SER A 108 -16.37 -6.02 -8.27
CA SER A 108 -17.74 -5.60 -7.99
C SER A 108 -18.01 -4.16 -8.41
N ALA A 109 -17.08 -3.24 -8.16
CA ALA A 109 -17.23 -1.81 -8.43
C ALA A 109 -16.65 -1.36 -9.79
N GLY A 110 -15.83 -2.20 -10.43
CA GLY A 110 -15.04 -1.81 -11.61
C GLY A 110 -13.75 -1.06 -11.24
N ASP A 111 -12.91 -0.79 -12.23
CA ASP A 111 -11.56 -0.21 -12.04
C ASP A 111 -11.54 1.34 -12.03
N MET A 112 -12.69 2.02 -12.18
CA MET A 112 -12.74 3.48 -12.38
C MET A 112 -12.38 4.29 -11.13
N ASP A 113 -12.68 3.77 -9.94
CA ASP A 113 -12.48 4.47 -8.66
C ASP A 113 -11.26 3.94 -7.89
N GLY A 114 -10.37 3.16 -8.52
CA GLY A 114 -9.28 2.48 -7.81
C GLY A 114 -9.76 1.28 -6.99
N ARG A 115 -8.84 0.36 -6.68
CA ARG A 115 -9.12 -0.89 -5.95
C ARG A 115 -9.00 -0.77 -4.45
N TYR A 116 -8.22 0.20 -3.98
CA TYR A 116 -8.04 0.51 -2.56
C TYR A 116 -7.69 1.99 -2.39
N HIS A 117 -7.87 2.47 -1.16
CA HIS A 117 -7.57 3.83 -0.75
C HIS A 117 -6.40 3.88 0.23
N VAL A 118 -5.57 4.92 0.16
CA VAL A 118 -4.44 5.17 1.04
C VAL A 118 -4.58 6.58 1.61
N GLU A 119 -4.59 6.71 2.92
CA GLU A 119 -4.54 7.98 3.64
C GLU A 119 -3.18 8.08 4.34
N ILE A 120 -2.49 9.21 4.18
CA ILE A 120 -1.23 9.47 4.87
C ILE A 120 -1.35 10.79 5.65
N SER A 121 -1.07 10.74 6.94
CA SER A 121 -1.08 11.89 7.85
C SER A 121 0.26 12.07 8.56
N ILE A 122 0.50 13.26 9.09
CA ILE A 122 1.63 13.57 9.97
C ILE A 122 1.07 14.05 11.31
N ASN A 123 1.35 13.32 12.39
CA ASN A 123 0.87 13.64 13.74
C ASN A 123 -0.65 13.89 13.78
N GLY A 124 -1.42 13.12 13.00
CA GLY A 124 -2.87 13.25 12.86
C GLY A 124 -3.37 14.36 11.92
N ASP A 125 -2.47 15.13 11.29
CA ASP A 125 -2.84 16.10 10.26
C ASP A 125 -2.75 15.46 8.86
N ASP A 126 -3.86 15.45 8.11
CA ASP A 126 -3.93 14.89 6.76
C ASP A 126 -2.89 15.52 5.82
N LEU A 127 -2.19 14.69 5.05
CA LEU A 127 -1.17 15.13 4.10
C LEU A 127 -1.53 14.80 2.65
N VAL A 128 -1.80 13.53 2.35
CA VAL A 128 -2.17 13.06 1.01
C VAL A 128 -3.13 11.88 1.08
N GLU A 129 -3.97 11.76 0.05
CA GLU A 129 -4.89 10.65 -0.15
C GLU A 129 -4.74 10.10 -1.58
N TYR A 130 -4.75 8.77 -1.73
CA TYR A 130 -4.59 8.11 -3.02
C TYR A 130 -5.61 7.00 -3.22
N ASP A 131 -6.28 7.02 -4.37
CA ASP A 131 -6.94 5.83 -4.91
C ASP A 131 -5.98 5.07 -5.84
N LYS A 132 -5.77 3.79 -5.57
CA LYS A 132 -4.75 2.98 -6.24
C LYS A 132 -5.30 1.65 -6.74
N SER A 133 -4.75 1.17 -7.85
CA SER A 133 -5.14 -0.09 -8.48
C SER A 133 -4.03 -1.14 -8.52
N THR A 134 -2.79 -0.72 -8.31
CA THR A 134 -1.60 -1.58 -8.34
C THR A 134 -1.06 -1.77 -6.93
N PHE A 135 -0.70 -3.00 -6.59
CA PHE A 135 0.02 -3.36 -5.36
C PHE A 135 0.89 -4.57 -5.69
N LEU A 136 2.20 -4.43 -5.61
CA LEU A 136 3.13 -5.50 -6.03
C LEU A 136 3.62 -6.31 -4.84
N VAL A 137 3.66 -7.64 -4.99
CA VAL A 137 4.16 -8.53 -3.95
C VAL A 137 5.41 -9.25 -4.46
N TYR A 138 6.49 -9.19 -3.70
CA TYR A 138 7.76 -9.83 -4.00
C TYR A 138 8.13 -10.82 -2.90
N ASN A 139 8.76 -11.94 -3.26
CA ASN A 139 9.39 -12.81 -2.28
C ASN A 139 10.70 -12.19 -1.74
N ASP A 140 11.33 -12.88 -0.79
CA ASP A 140 12.59 -12.49 -0.17
C ASP A 140 13.76 -12.39 -1.17
N GLU A 141 13.74 -13.22 -2.23
CA GLU A 141 14.67 -13.18 -3.36
C GLU A 141 14.44 -12.01 -4.34
N GLY A 142 13.32 -11.27 -4.21
CA GLY A 142 12.94 -10.18 -5.10
C GLY A 142 12.17 -10.60 -6.35
N ASN A 143 11.71 -11.85 -6.43
CA ASN A 143 10.86 -12.34 -7.50
C ASN A 143 9.40 -11.87 -7.31
N LEU A 144 8.79 -11.35 -8.37
CA LEU A 144 7.40 -10.89 -8.36
C LEU A 144 6.43 -12.08 -8.22
N LEU A 145 5.63 -12.07 -7.16
CA LEU A 145 4.54 -13.01 -6.91
C LEU A 145 3.25 -12.49 -7.56
N ARG A 146 3.14 -12.67 -8.89
CA ARG A 146 1.99 -12.18 -9.68
C ARG A 146 0.63 -12.61 -9.13
N LYS A 147 0.51 -13.83 -8.60
CA LYS A 147 -0.75 -14.35 -8.04
C LYS A 147 -1.21 -13.56 -6.80
N HIS A 148 -0.27 -13.05 -6.01
CA HIS A 148 -0.52 -12.28 -4.79
C HIS A 148 -0.55 -10.77 -5.03
N SER A 149 -0.23 -10.31 -6.23
CA SER A 149 -0.20 -8.88 -6.57
C SER A 149 -1.55 -8.37 -7.08
N LEU A 150 -1.83 -7.08 -6.93
CA LEU A 150 -2.85 -6.35 -7.70
C LEU A 150 -2.16 -5.74 -8.92
N ILE A 151 -2.53 -6.24 -10.10
CA ILE A 151 -2.01 -5.74 -11.37
C ILE A 151 -3.23 -5.37 -12.23
N PRO A 152 -3.39 -4.09 -12.63
CA PRO A 152 -4.45 -3.68 -13.53
C PRO A 152 -4.37 -4.39 -14.88
N SER A 153 -5.51 -4.69 -15.48
CA SER A 153 -5.60 -5.29 -16.80
C SER A 153 -5.01 -4.34 -17.84
N GLY A 154 -3.87 -4.70 -18.45
CA GLY A 154 -3.19 -3.87 -19.48
C GLY A 154 -1.83 -3.29 -19.08
N VAL A 155 -1.35 -3.56 -17.87
CA VAL A 155 0.03 -3.23 -17.48
C VAL A 155 0.96 -4.39 -17.85
N GLU A 156 1.87 -4.17 -18.80
CA GLU A 156 3.06 -5.01 -18.96
C GLU A 156 4.09 -4.60 -17.89
N LEU A 157 4.51 -5.58 -17.08
CA LEU A 157 5.59 -5.45 -16.09
C LEU A 157 6.85 -6.08 -16.66
#